data_AF-A0A136KQ11-F1
#
_entry.id   AF-A0A136KQ11-F1
#
_cell.length_a   1.000
_cell.length_b   1.000
_cell.length_c   1.000
_cell.angle_alpha   90.00
_cell.angle_beta   90.00
_cell.angle_gamma   90.00
#
_symmetry.space_group_name_H-M   'P 1'
#
loop_
_entity.id
_entity.type
_entity.pdbx_description
1 polymer ?
#
loop_
_entity_poly.entity_id
_entity_poly.type
_entity_poly.pdbx_seq_one_letter_code
_entity_poly.pdbx_strand_id
1 'polypeptide(L)' 'MNFIKRFISVLLLLTMMLSFLPSDTSTASAASCYWAQFVADVTIPDGTNFAANTAFKKTWRIKNIGSCAWNSNDVSLNF' A
#
# COMPACT_ATOMS: atom_id res chain seq x y z
N MET A 1 15.65 50.18 11.61
CA MET A 1 15.82 48.96 12.45
C MET A 1 14.51 48.23 12.77
N ASN A 2 13.38 48.92 12.98
CA ASN A 2 12.14 48.28 13.46
C ASN A 2 11.31 47.62 12.33
N PHE A 3 11.36 48.17 11.11
CA PHE A 3 10.65 47.62 9.94
C PHE A 3 11.21 46.26 9.51
N ILE A 4 12.54 46.12 9.48
CA ILE A 4 13.24 44.87 9.15
C ILE A 4 12.98 43.80 10.21
N LYS A 5 12.96 44.16 11.51
CA LYS A 5 12.61 43.23 12.60
C LYS A 5 11.17 42.71 12.50
N ARG A 6 10.22 43.56 12.10
CA ARG A 6 8.82 43.16 11.85
C ARG A 6 8.70 42.21 10.66
N PHE A 7 9.42 42.49 9.57
CA PHE A 7 9.45 41.61 8.40
C PHE A 7 10.02 40.23 8.72
N ILE A 8 11.13 40.16 9.46
CA ILE A 8 11.73 38.89 9.89
C ILE A 8 10.76 38.12 10.79
N SER A 9 10.09 38.78 11.73
CA SER A 9 9.12 38.15 12.63
C SER A 9 7.89 37.61 11.88
N VAL A 10 7.38 38.34 10.88
CA VAL A 10 6.27 37.88 10.03
C VAL A 10 6.68 36.70 9.18
N LEU A 11 7.90 36.71 8.62
CA LEU A 11 8.45 35.60 7.86
C LEU A 11 8.63 34.35 8.73
N LEU A 12 9.10 34.51 9.97
CA LEU A 12 9.27 33.40 10.93
C LEU A 12 7.93 32.81 11.38
N LEU A 13 6.90 33.65 11.56
CA LEU A 13 5.55 33.20 11.90
C LEU A 13 4.88 32.51 10.72
N LEU A 14 5.13 32.98 9.49
CA LEU A 14 4.63 32.37 8.26
C LEU A 14 5.23 30.99 8.04
N THR A 15 6.55 30.83 8.18
CA THR A 15 7.19 29.51 8.05
C THR A 15 6.72 28.54 9.14
N MET A 16 6.49 29.02 10.36
CA MET A 16 5.95 28.18 11.45
C MET A 16 4.51 27.73 11.18
N MET A 17 3.68 28.57 10.54
CA MET A 17 2.32 28.19 10.14
C MET A 17 2.29 27.15 9.01
N LEU A 18 3.26 27.15 8.10
CA LEU A 18 3.36 26.13 7.05
C LEU A 18 3.66 24.72 7.61
N SER A 19 4.22 24.62 8.82
CA SER A 19 4.49 23.34 9.51
C SER A 19 3.22 22.59 9.94
N PHE A 20 2.07 23.28 10.01
CA PHE A 20 0.78 22.72 10.42
C PHE A 20 -0.13 22.36 9.24
N LEU A 21 0.38 22.44 8.00
CA LEU A 21 -0.35 21.89 6.87
C LEU A 21 -0.47 20.37 7.08
N PRO A 22 -1.66 19.78 6.90
CA PRO A 22 -1.80 18.33 6.94
C PRO A 22 -0.91 17.74 5.85
N SER A 23 0.11 17.01 6.29
CA SER A 23 0.91 16.17 5.39
C SER A 23 0.10 14.90 5.18
N ASP A 24 -0.30 14.61 3.93
CA ASP A 24 -0.99 13.38 3.60
C ASP A 24 -0.18 12.20 4.13
N THR A 25 -0.72 11.53 5.14
CA THR A 25 -0.09 10.37 5.78
C THR A 25 -0.24 9.19 4.81
N SER A 26 0.70 9.10 3.87
CA SER A 26 0.76 8.14 2.75
C SER A 26 0.98 6.67 3.14
N THR A 27 0.80 6.29 4.40
CA THR A 27 0.96 4.89 4.83
C THR A 27 -0.26 4.04 4.48
N ALA A 28 -1.47 4.60 4.52
CA ALA A 28 -2.68 3.91 4.02
C ALA A 28 -2.69 3.81 2.48
N SER A 29 -2.13 4.83 1.80
CA SER A 29 -2.01 4.87 0.33
C SER A 29 -1.09 3.77 -0.21
N ALA A 30 0.05 3.52 0.44
CA ALA A 30 0.97 2.46 0.05
C ALA A 30 0.37 1.05 0.18
N ALA A 31 -0.46 0.81 1.21
CA ALA A 31 -1.17 -0.46 1.35
C ALA A 31 -2.20 -0.65 0.22
N SER A 32 -2.94 0.40 -0.14
CA SER A 32 -3.93 0.34 -1.22
C SER A 32 -3.34 0.19 -2.62
N CYS A 33 -2.08 0.58 -2.82
CA CYS A 33 -1.37 0.49 -4.10
C CYS A 33 -1.28 -0.95 -4.61
N TYR A 34 -0.90 -1.90 -3.74
CA TYR A 34 -0.72 -3.31 -4.12
C TYR A 34 -1.85 -4.23 -3.60
N TRP A 35 -3.06 -3.70 -3.45
CA TRP A 35 -4.20 -4.52 -3.03
C TRP A 35 -4.53 -5.63 -4.03
N ALA A 36 -4.87 -6.78 -3.46
CA ALA A 36 -5.26 -7.98 -4.17
C ALA A 36 -6.59 -8.49 -3.64
N GLN A 37 -7.48 -8.92 -4.55
CA GLN A 37 -8.72 -9.59 -4.21
C GLN A 37 -8.62 -11.06 -4.58
N PHE A 38 -8.95 -11.93 -3.63
CA PHE A 38 -9.19 -13.34 -3.91
C PHE A 38 -10.43 -13.51 -4.77
N VAL A 39 -10.33 -14.25 -5.87
CA VAL A 39 -11.46 -14.54 -6.75
C VAL A 39 -11.93 -15.98 -6.60
N ALA A 40 -11.00 -16.94 -6.66
CA ALA A 40 -11.33 -18.35 -6.56
C ALA A 40 -10.10 -19.23 -6.34
N ASP A 41 -10.32 -20.38 -5.71
CA ASP A 41 -9.49 -21.55 -5.94
C ASP A 41 -9.79 -22.11 -7.33
N VAL A 42 -8.76 -22.21 -8.17
CA VAL A 42 -8.92 -22.69 -9.55
C VAL A 42 -8.83 -24.22 -9.61
N THR A 43 -7.94 -24.83 -8.82
CA THR A 43 -7.71 -26.28 -8.87
C THR A 43 -8.28 -27.04 -7.70
N ILE A 44 -8.04 -26.58 -6.46
CA ILE A 44 -8.31 -27.35 -5.24
C ILE A 44 -9.15 -26.49 -4.30
N PRO A 45 -10.49 -26.65 -4.30
CA PRO A 45 -11.36 -25.99 -3.34
C PRO A 45 -11.12 -26.46 -1.91
N ASP A 46 -11.62 -25.68 -0.96
CA ASP A 46 -11.57 -26.05 0.46
C ASP A 46 -12.32 -27.36 0.74
N GLY A 47 -11.76 -28.18 1.63
CA GLY A 47 -12.31 -29.49 1.97
C GLY A 47 -12.03 -30.60 0.95
N THR A 48 -11.22 -30.34 -0.09
CA THR A 48 -10.81 -31.40 -1.03
C THR A 48 -10.01 -32.48 -0.29
N ASN A 49 -10.44 -33.73 -0.41
CA ASN A 49 -9.77 -34.88 0.18
C ASN A 49 -8.71 -35.46 -0.77
N PHE A 50 -7.55 -35.81 -0.21
CA PHE A 50 -6.47 -36.49 -0.93
C PHE A 50 -6.07 -37.76 -0.20
N ALA A 51 -5.70 -38.79 -0.96
CA ALA A 51 -5.01 -39.94 -0.38
C ALA A 51 -3.62 -39.50 0.11
N ALA A 52 -3.07 -40.23 1.08
CA ALA A 52 -1.74 -39.97 1.60
C ALA A 52 -0.69 -39.96 0.47
N ASN A 53 0.27 -39.03 0.57
CA ASN A 53 1.36 -38.83 -0.40
C ASN A 53 0.92 -38.40 -1.83
N THR A 54 -0.33 -37.94 -2.01
CA THR A 54 -0.75 -37.38 -3.30
C THR A 54 -0.08 -36.03 -3.53
N ALA A 55 0.76 -35.94 -4.58
CA ALA A 55 1.29 -34.66 -5.04
C ALA A 55 0.19 -33.85 -5.74
N PHE A 56 0.17 -32.53 -5.50
CA PHE A 56 -0.83 -31.66 -6.11
C PHE A 56 -0.27 -30.28 -6.43
N LYS A 57 -0.95 -29.59 -7.36
CA LYS A 57 -0.69 -28.18 -7.69
C LYS A 57 -1.89 -27.33 -7.27
N LYS A 58 -1.68 -26.46 -6.29
CA LYS A 58 -2.65 -25.42 -5.93
C LYS A 58 -2.51 -24.25 -6.87
N THR A 59 -3.63 -23.74 -7.38
CA THR A 59 -3.67 -22.56 -8.24
C THR A 59 -4.84 -21.69 -7.79
N TRP A 60 -4.55 -20.41 -7.59
CA TRP A 60 -5.51 -19.39 -7.22
C TRP A 60 -5.72 -18.42 -8.38
N ARG A 61 -6.93 -17.86 -8.47
CA ARG A 61 -7.21 -16.68 -9.27
C ARG A 61 -7.28 -15.49 -8.35
N ILE A 62 -6.39 -14.53 -8.60
CA ILE A 62 -6.28 -13.29 -7.83
C ILE A 62 -6.47 -12.12 -8.80
N LYS A 63 -7.20 -11.10 -8.37
CA LYS A 63 -7.43 -9.87 -9.14
C LYS A 63 -6.64 -8.72 -8.52
N ASN A 64 -5.93 -7.96 -9.34
CA ASN A 64 -5.40 -6.67 -8.95
C ASN A 64 -6.55 -5.66 -8.82
N ILE A 65 -6.74 -5.14 -7.62
CA ILE A 65 -7.73 -4.11 -7.30
C ILE A 65 -7.08 -2.85 -6.73
N GLY A 66 -5.74 -2.82 -6.67
CA GLY A 66 -4.96 -1.67 -6.24
C GLY A 66 -4.72 -0.68 -7.39
N SER A 67 -4.11 0.45 -7.04
CA SER A 67 -3.75 1.47 -8.03
C SER A 67 -2.46 1.19 -8.79
N CYS A 68 -1.64 0.26 -8.31
CA CYS A 68 -0.33 -0.03 -8.89
C CYS A 68 -0.35 -1.33 -9.69
N ALA A 69 0.25 -1.30 -10.88
CA ALA A 69 0.54 -2.52 -11.64
C ALA A 69 1.56 -3.38 -10.88
N TRP A 70 1.43 -4.70 -11.00
CA TRP A 70 2.35 -5.65 -10.40
C TRP A 70 3.46 -5.98 -11.39
N ASN A 71 4.72 -5.76 -11.02
CA ASN A 71 5.85 -6.34 -11.73
C ASN A 71 6.50 -7.44 -10.88
N SER A 72 7.31 -8.30 -11.52
CA SER A 72 7.91 -9.47 -10.87
C SER A 72 8.82 -9.16 -9.67
N ASN A 73 9.27 -7.92 -9.52
CA ASN A 73 10.13 -7.49 -8.41
C ASN A 73 9.35 -6.77 -7.29
N ASP A 74 8.07 -6.46 -7.50
CA ASP A 74 7.29 -5.64 -6.58
C ASP A 74 6.49 -6.51 -5.59
N VAL A 75 5.99 -7.66 -6.06
CA VAL A 75 5.09 -8.53 -5.29
C VAL A 75 5.43 -10.01 -5.47
N SER A 76 5.34 -10.77 -4.38
CA SER A 76 5.51 -12.23 -4.35
C SER A 76 4.48 -12.90 -3.44
N LEU A 77 4.13 -14.15 -3.74
CA LEU A 77 3.38 -14.99 -2.80
C LEU A 77 4.35 -15.56 -1.77
N ASN A 78 4.20 -15.15 -0.52
CA ASN A 78 5.06 -15.60 0.58
C ASN A 78 4.39 -16.77 1.31
N PHE A 79 5.17 -17.79 1.64
CA PHE A 79 4.74 -19.02 2.33
C PHE A 79 5.31 -19.06 3.74
#